data_AF-A0A7M1HY49-F1
#
_entry.id   AF-A0A7M1HY49-F1
#
_cell.length_a   1.000
_cell.length_b   1.000
_cell.length_c   1.000
_cell.angle_alpha   90.00
_cell.angle_beta   90.00
_cell.angle_gamma   90.00
#
_symmetry.space_group_name_H-M   'P 1'
#
loop_
_entity.id
_entity.type
_entity.pdbx_description
1 polymer ?
#
loop_
_entity_poly.entity_id
_entity_poly.type
_entity_poly.pdbx_seq_one_letter_code
_entity_poly.pdbx_strand_id
1 'polypeptide(L)' 'MWFVMVKDAKGRFASNPLWGDGWGWALFKADAPAKNVAVSYEADCMGCHVPAAKTDRVFIQGYPTLTQH' A
#
# COMPACT_ATOMS: atom_id res chain seq x y z
N MET A 1 3.26 -13.82 -6.21
CA MET A 1 2.55 -12.52 -6.17
C MET A 1 3.11 -11.73 -5.02
N TRP A 2 3.41 -10.45 -5.22
CA TRP A 2 3.86 -9.57 -4.16
C TRP A 2 3.11 -8.25 -4.20
N PHE A 3 2.78 -7.76 -3.02
CA PHE A 3 2.20 -6.45 -2.79
C PHE A 3 3.20 -5.63 -2.00
N VAL A 4 3.48 -4.42 -2.49
CA VAL A 4 4.52 -3.55 -1.93
C VAL A 4 3.90 -2.20 -1.64
N MET A 5 4.22 -1.67 -0.46
CA MET A 5 3.79 -0.35 0.00
C MET A 5 5.03 0.49 0.31
N VAL A 6 5.03 1.76 -0.10
CA VAL A 6 6.13 2.70 0.16
C VAL A 6 5.60 3.96 0.81
N LYS A 7 6.05 4.28 2.02
CA LYS A 7 5.62 5.51 2.70
C LYS A 7 6.34 6.73 2.15
N ASP A 8 5.60 7.80 1.92
CA ASP A 8 6.15 9.09 1.51
C ASP A 8 5.60 10.26 2.33
N ALA A 9 6.36 10.63 3.37
CA ALA A 9 6.01 11.74 4.24
C ALA A 9 6.10 13.13 3.55
N LYS A 10 6.70 13.22 2.36
CA LYS A 10 6.89 14.49 1.64
C LYS A 10 5.84 14.74 0.55
N GLY A 11 4.98 13.77 0.25
CA GLY A 11 3.96 13.91 -0.79
C GLY A 11 4.52 14.16 -2.19
N ARG A 12 5.68 13.58 -2.53
CA ARG A 12 6.42 13.74 -3.78
C ARG A 12 5.63 13.29 -5.02
N PHE A 13 4.60 12.47 -4.84
CA PHE A 13 3.91 11.79 -5.93
C PHE A 13 2.40 12.07 -5.97
N ALA A 14 1.96 13.24 -5.51
CA ALA A 14 0.54 13.59 -5.38
C ALA A 14 -0.27 13.51 -6.69
N SER A 15 0.37 13.62 -7.85
CA SER A 15 -0.28 13.48 -9.18
C SER A 15 -0.34 12.05 -9.70
N ASN A 16 0.28 11.09 -9.00
CA ASN A 16 0.32 9.70 -9.43
C ASN A 16 -0.85 8.93 -8.78
N PRO A 17 -1.76 8.33 -9.58
CA PRO A 17 -2.95 7.66 -9.05
C PRO A 17 -2.63 6.43 -8.18
N LEU A 18 -1.41 5.88 -8.27
CA LEU A 18 -0.95 4.80 -7.42
C LEU A 18 -0.53 5.26 -6.02
N TRP A 19 -0.64 6.55 -5.72
CA TRP A 19 -0.29 7.13 -4.44
C TRP A 19 -1.54 7.69 -3.76
N GLY A 20 -1.70 7.36 -2.48
CA GLY A 20 -2.84 7.80 -1.67
C GLY A 20 -2.58 7.55 -0.20
N ASP A 21 -3.14 8.40 0.65
CA ASP A 21 -2.95 8.36 2.11
C ASP A 21 -1.48 8.36 2.57
N GLY A 22 -0.60 9.00 1.79
CA GLY A 22 0.84 9.06 2.08
C GLY A 22 1.61 7.78 1.75
N TRP A 23 1.01 6.85 1.04
CA TRP A 23 1.59 5.58 0.60
C TRP A 23 1.55 5.44 -0.92
N GLY A 24 2.59 4.84 -1.49
CA GLY A 24 2.62 4.33 -2.85
C GLY A 24 2.32 2.84 -2.87
N TRP A 25 1.48 2.40 -3.80
CA TRP A 25 0.88 1.08 -3.80
C TRP A 25 1.24 0.32 -5.08
N ALA A 26 1.68 -0.93 -4.93
CA ALA A 26 2.04 -1.76 -6.08
C ALA A 26 1.67 -3.22 -5.87
N LEU A 27 1.11 -3.82 -6.91
CA LEU A 27 0.78 -5.24 -6.98
C LEU A 27 1.48 -5.85 -8.18
N PHE A 28 2.19 -6.95 -7.97
CA PHE A 28 2.87 -7.70 -9.01
C PHE A 28 2.41 -9.15 -8.97
N LYS A 29 1.85 -9.61 -10.08
CA LYS A 29 1.37 -10.98 -10.23
C LYS A 29 2.50 -11.91 -10.69
N ALA A 30 2.36 -13.20 -10.42
CA ALA A 30 3.41 -14.18 -10.74
C ALA A 30 3.66 -14.33 -12.25
N ASP A 31 2.64 -14.10 -13.07
CA ASP A 31 2.68 -14.07 -14.54
C ASP A 31 3.22 -12.75 -15.12
N ALA A 32 3.29 -11.69 -14.30
CA ALA A 32 3.80 -10.37 -14.68
C ALA A 32 4.70 -9.76 -13.57
N PRO A 33 5.79 -10.45 -13.18
CA PRO A 33 6.59 -10.08 -12.01
C PRO A 33 7.28 -8.71 -12.14
N ALA A 34 7.59 -8.28 -13.36
CA ALA A 34 8.28 -7.00 -13.60
C ALA A 34 7.33 -5.80 -13.78
N LYS A 35 6.00 -6.01 -13.68
CA LYS A 35 4.99 -4.99 -13.96
C LYS A 35 4.09 -4.78 -12.75
N ASN A 36 3.99 -3.53 -12.29
CA ASN A 36 2.92 -3.15 -11.39
C ASN A 36 1.60 -3.19 -12.16
N VAL A 37 0.66 -4.03 -11.73
CA VAL A 37 -0.64 -4.20 -12.36
C VAL A 37 -1.76 -3.41 -11.68
N ALA A 38 -1.48 -2.75 -10.55
CA ALA A 38 -2.40 -1.81 -9.95
C ALA A 38 -2.58 -0.59 -10.88
N VAL A 39 -3.78 -0.02 -10.87
CA VAL A 39 -4.19 1.13 -11.67
C VAL A 39 -4.30 2.38 -10.80
N SER A 40 -4.96 2.28 -9.64
CA SER A 40 -5.00 3.38 -8.67
C SER A 40 -5.19 2.91 -7.23
N TYR A 41 -4.86 3.79 -6.29
CA TYR A 41 -5.12 3.56 -4.87
C TYR A 41 -6.62 3.34 -4.62
N GLU A 42 -7.48 4.20 -5.16
CA GLU A 42 -8.93 4.19 -4.93
C GLU A 42 -9.58 2.91 -5.47
N ALA A 43 -9.18 2.47 -6.67
CA ALA A 43 -9.75 1.32 -7.33
C ALA A 43 -9.28 0.00 -6.72
N ASP A 44 -7.98 -0.12 -6.41
CA ASP A 44 -7.37 -1.42 -6.15
C ASP A 44 -6.98 -1.66 -4.68
N CYS A 45 -6.77 -0.61 -3.88
CA CYS A 45 -6.11 -0.73 -2.57
C CYS A 45 -6.94 -0.15 -1.41
N MET A 46 -7.59 1.00 -1.62
CA MET A 46 -8.25 1.79 -0.58
C MET A 46 -9.28 0.96 0.20
N GLY A 47 -10.19 0.27 -0.49
CA GLY A 47 -11.26 -0.50 0.16
C GLY A 47 -10.73 -1.54 1.18
N CYS A 48 -9.61 -2.18 0.88
CA CYS A 48 -9.00 -3.18 1.76
C CYS A 48 -8.20 -2.58 2.91
N HIS A 49 -7.67 -1.37 2.75
CA HIS A 49 -6.74 -0.74 3.72
C HIS A 49 -7.37 0.35 4.59
N VAL A 50 -8.57 0.86 4.25
CA VAL A 50 -9.37 1.74 5.12
C VAL A 50 -9.59 1.14 6.53
N PRO A 51 -9.86 -0.17 6.71
CA PRO A 51 -9.98 -0.75 8.06
C PRO A 51 -8.71 -0.62 8.91
N ALA A 52 -7.53 -0.57 8.28
CA ALA A 52 -6.25 -0.37 8.95
C ALA A 52 -5.88 1.11 9.12
N ALA A 53 -6.83 2.05 8.98
CA ALA A 53 -6.51 3.46 8.99
C ALA A 53 -5.85 3.95 10.30
N LYS A 54 -6.22 3.36 11.44
CA LYS A 54 -5.66 3.70 12.76
C LYS A 54 -4.21 3.26 12.94
N THR A 55 -3.76 2.32 12.12
CA THR A 55 -2.40 1.77 12.13
C THR A 55 -1.68 2.12 10.84
N ASP A 56 -1.98 3.32 10.30
CA ASP A 56 -1.36 3.88 9.12
C ASP A 56 -1.43 2.95 7.90
N ARG A 57 -2.62 2.37 7.67
CA ARG A 57 -2.94 1.47 6.56
C ARG A 57 -2.22 0.11 6.61
N VAL A 58 -1.47 -0.19 7.67
CA VAL A 58 -0.78 -1.47 7.87
C VAL A 58 -1.53 -2.32 8.91
N PHE A 59 -1.83 -3.58 8.59
CA PHE A 59 -2.42 -4.53 9.54
C PHE A 59 -1.39 -5.08 10.53
N ILE A 60 -0.89 -4.23 11.44
CA ILE A 60 0.15 -4.58 12.42
C ILE A 60 -0.22 -5.76 13.33
N GLN A 61 -1.51 -6.07 13.48
CA GLN A 61 -2.02 -7.21 14.24
C GLN A 61 -1.51 -8.55 13.68
N GLY A 62 -1.19 -8.61 12.38
CA GLY A 62 -0.59 -9.78 11.73
C GLY A 62 0.93 -9.86 11.88
N TYR A 63 1.57 -8.87 12.52
CA TYR A 63 3.02 -8.76 12.64
C TYR A 63 3.43 -8.56 14.11
N PRO A 64 3.51 -9.63 14.91
CA PRO A 64 3.87 -9.54 16.33
C PRO A 64 5.22 -8.85 16.59
N THR A 65 6.15 -8.92 15.63
CA THR A 65 7.45 -8.25 15.72
C THR A 65 7.38 -6.72 15.58
N LEU A 66 6.25 -6.18 15.11
CA LEU A 66 6.03 -4.73 14.95
C LEU A 66 5.27 -4.11 16.13
N THR A 67 4.60 -4.92 16.95
CA THR A 67 3.97 -4.44 18.19
C THR A 67 5.04 -4.33 19.26
N GLN A 68 5.28 -3.13 19.78
CA GLN A 68 6.18 -2.94 20.93
C GLN A 68 5.58 -3.64 22.16
N HIS A 69 6.42 -4.39 22.88
CA HIS A 69 6.09 -5.01 24.17
C HIS A 69 6.00 -3.95 25.27
#